data_AF-R6Y3U8-F1
#
_entry.id   AF-R6Y3U8-F1
#
_cell.length_a   1.000
_cell.length_b   1.000
_cell.length_c   1.000
_cell.angle_alpha   90.00
_cell.angle_beta   90.00
_cell.angle_gamma   90.00
#
_symmetry.space_group_name_H-M   'P 1'
#
loop_
_entity.id
_entity.type
_entity.pdbx_description
1 polymer ?
#
loop_
_entity_poly.entity_id
_entity_poly.type
_entity_poly.pdbx_seq_one_letter_code
_entity_poly.pdbx_strand_id
1 'polypeptide(L)'
;MKAYIDLMILNQILQGIGYFFLLENIFLEKENLKKKIILTIILSFRVLAIYLNTWIGIILVILYDVIMFFIFFKKKMISRIAIYYAYIGLEISLELLFFKSFLSFRNLNIVIIDMKGGIIVLLQPIFYAFIKISSLIADKLYLLRDYKIDVLISSGAEDRVVKAYFDSGNTLCIKKNPVIFIKKGTMKFSEKDEIQVNVDMALPYFPEKVYRVMVTSGIKKQSYFALAFVVKKEANFYGCDCLYNAMLRR
;
A
#
# COMPACT_ATOMS: atom_id res chain seq x y z
N MET A 1 24.82 -15.68 26.81
CA MET A 1 24.55 -14.37 26.17
C MET A 1 23.44 -13.69 26.96
N LYS A 2 23.68 -12.51 27.54
CA LYS A 2 22.60 -11.73 28.16
C LYS A 2 21.74 -11.19 27.03
N ALA A 3 20.43 -11.42 27.09
CA ALA A 3 19.48 -10.97 26.08
C ALA A 3 18.35 -10.22 26.78
N TYR A 4 18.01 -9.04 26.25
CA TYR A 4 16.92 -8.21 26.78
C TYR A 4 15.64 -8.54 26.00
N ILE A 5 14.97 -9.62 26.43
CA ILE A 5 13.79 -10.19 25.75
C ILE A 5 12.65 -9.18 25.67
N ASP A 6 12.44 -8.43 26.75
CA ASP A 6 11.47 -7.35 26.87
C ASP A 6 11.64 -6.30 25.75
N LEU A 7 12.86 -5.83 25.55
CA LEU A 7 13.20 -4.88 24.49
C LEU A 7 13.08 -5.52 23.10
N MET A 8 13.40 -6.80 22.97
CA MET A 8 13.26 -7.53 21.70
C MET A 8 11.78 -7.72 21.32
N ILE A 9 10.92 -8.08 22.27
CA ILE A 9 9.47 -8.19 22.06
C ILE A 9 8.90 -6.83 21.67
N LEU A 10 9.28 -5.76 22.39
CA LEU A 10 8.87 -4.40 22.06
C LEU A 10 9.30 -4.02 20.64
N ASN A 11 10.54 -4.31 20.26
CA ASN A 11 11.03 -4.07 18.90
C ASN A 11 10.16 -4.83 17.88
N GLN A 12 9.90 -6.12 18.09
CA GLN A 12 9.05 -6.91 17.18
C GLN A 12 7.62 -6.38 17.05
N ILE A 13 7.03 -5.90 18.15
CA ILE A 13 5.70 -5.27 18.10
C ILE A 13 5.75 -4.02 17.22
N LEU A 14 6.77 -3.18 17.37
CA LEU A 14 6.94 -2.00 16.53
C LEU A 14 7.20 -2.38 15.05
N GLN A 15 8.03 -3.37 14.77
CA GLN A 15 8.22 -3.87 13.41
C GLN A 15 6.88 -4.36 12.80
N GLY A 16 6.04 -5.05 13.59
CA GLY A 16 4.71 -5.46 13.15
C GLY A 16 3.76 -4.29 12.86
N ILE A 17 3.76 -3.25 13.71
CA ILE A 17 3.01 -2.01 13.45
C ILE A 17 3.50 -1.33 12.17
N GLY A 18 4.82 -1.27 11.99
CA GLY A 18 5.47 -0.68 10.83
C GLY A 18 5.13 -1.38 9.51
N TYR A 19 5.09 -2.72 9.53
CA TYR A 19 4.62 -3.51 8.40
C TYR A 19 3.20 -3.14 7.98
N PHE A 20 2.26 -3.01 8.94
CA PHE A 20 0.89 -2.58 8.62
C PHE A 20 0.84 -1.12 8.18
N PHE A 21 1.67 -0.26 8.74
CA PHE A 21 1.79 1.13 8.32
C PHE A 21 2.25 1.24 6.86
N LEU A 22 3.23 0.41 6.46
CA LEU A 22 3.69 0.29 5.09
C LEU A 22 2.59 -0.23 4.15
N LEU A 23 1.84 -1.26 4.56
CA LEU A 23 0.70 -1.75 3.78
C LEU A 23 -0.36 -0.67 3.55
N GLU A 24 -0.63 0.18 4.53
CA GLU A 24 -1.68 1.20 4.41
C GLU A 24 -1.26 2.45 3.66
N ASN A 25 0.01 2.85 3.73
CA ASN A 25 0.50 4.09 3.11
C ASN A 25 1.15 3.84 1.74
N ILE A 26 1.73 2.67 1.48
CA ILE A 26 2.36 2.34 0.19
C ILE A 26 1.46 1.45 -0.64
N PHE A 27 0.98 0.34 -0.07
CA PHE A 27 0.13 -0.62 -0.80
C PHE A 27 -1.36 -0.31 -0.72
N LEU A 28 -1.76 0.68 0.10
CA LEU A 28 -3.13 1.16 0.26
C LEU A 28 -4.14 0.12 0.71
N GLU A 29 -3.65 -0.95 1.34
CA GLU A 29 -4.45 -2.08 1.78
C GLU A 29 -4.74 -1.97 3.27
N LYS A 30 -5.99 -1.60 3.57
CA LYS A 30 -6.47 -1.51 4.95
C LYS A 30 -6.87 -2.88 5.47
N GLU A 31 -6.33 -3.21 6.63
CA GLU A 31 -6.68 -4.42 7.37
C GLU A 31 -7.48 -4.06 8.62
N ASN A 32 -8.32 -4.98 9.09
CA ASN A 32 -9.11 -4.77 10.31
C ASN A 32 -8.18 -4.54 11.52
N LEU A 33 -8.47 -3.53 12.35
CA LEU A 33 -7.68 -3.19 13.54
C LEU A 33 -7.44 -4.39 14.48
N LYS A 34 -8.48 -5.21 14.72
CA LYS A 34 -8.35 -6.42 15.56
C LYS A 34 -7.34 -7.39 14.95
N LYS A 35 -7.42 -7.60 13.64
CA LYS A 35 -6.50 -8.47 12.89
C LYS A 35 -5.06 -7.98 13.00
N LYS A 36 -4.83 -6.66 12.88
CA LYS A 36 -3.50 -6.06 13.01
C LYS A 36 -2.89 -6.30 14.38
N ILE A 37 -3.64 -6.01 15.43
CA ILE A 37 -3.20 -6.15 16.82
C ILE A 37 -2.87 -7.61 17.11
N ILE A 38 -3.79 -8.53 16.81
CA ILE A 38 -3.61 -9.96 17.08
C ILE A 38 -2.40 -10.49 16.33
N LEU A 39 -2.27 -10.22 15.02
CA LEU A 39 -1.14 -10.73 14.25
C LEU A 39 0.19 -10.18 14.75
N THR A 40 0.24 -8.88 15.08
CA THR A 40 1.47 -8.23 15.60
C THR A 40 1.91 -8.85 16.92
N ILE A 41 0.99 -9.05 17.86
CA ILE A 41 1.28 -9.67 19.15
C ILE A 41 1.77 -11.10 18.93
N ILE A 42 1.07 -11.88 18.10
CA ILE A 42 1.43 -13.28 17.88
C ILE A 42 2.83 -13.35 17.25
N LEU A 43 3.10 -12.62 16.17
CA LEU A 43 4.41 -12.62 15.51
C LEU A 43 5.55 -12.19 16.45
N SER A 44 5.29 -11.37 17.47
CA SER A 44 6.33 -10.97 18.44
C SER A 44 6.93 -12.14 19.22
N PHE A 45 6.19 -13.25 19.39
CA PHE A 45 6.69 -14.44 20.10
C PHE A 45 7.77 -15.21 19.34
N ARG A 46 8.01 -14.90 18.05
CA ARG A 46 9.11 -15.50 17.28
C ARG A 46 10.49 -15.24 17.90
N VAL A 47 10.62 -14.22 18.76
CA VAL A 47 11.82 -13.92 19.56
C VAL A 47 12.26 -15.12 20.38
N LEU A 48 11.34 -15.98 20.82
CA LEU A 48 11.68 -17.16 21.63
C LEU A 48 12.56 -18.16 20.87
N ALA A 49 12.56 -18.13 19.54
CA ALA A 49 13.40 -18.99 18.72
C ALA A 49 14.90 -18.76 18.94
N ILE A 50 15.34 -17.63 19.53
CA ILE A 50 16.75 -17.36 19.84
C ILE A 50 17.36 -18.37 20.81
N TYR A 51 16.53 -19.03 21.64
CA TYR A 51 16.98 -20.02 22.62
C TYR A 51 17.26 -21.39 21.99
N LEU A 52 16.83 -21.59 20.75
CA LEU A 52 16.99 -22.85 20.05
C LEU A 52 18.33 -22.91 19.30
N ASN A 53 18.69 -24.12 18.89
CA ASN A 53 19.77 -24.34 17.93
C ASN A 53 19.50 -23.54 16.65
N THR A 54 20.56 -23.01 16.02
CA THR A 54 20.44 -22.09 14.89
C THR A 54 19.54 -22.60 13.77
N TRP A 55 19.79 -23.81 13.28
CA TRP A 55 19.02 -24.36 12.15
C TRP A 55 17.57 -24.65 12.54
N ILE A 56 17.35 -25.21 13.73
CA ILE A 56 16.02 -25.50 14.26
C ILE A 56 15.23 -24.19 14.45
N GLY A 57 15.87 -23.16 15.01
CA GLY A 57 15.26 -21.86 15.24
C GLY A 57 14.86 -21.17 13.94
N ILE A 58 15.73 -21.18 12.92
CA ILE A 58 15.42 -20.61 11.60
C ILE A 58 14.21 -21.31 10.97
N ILE A 59 14.21 -22.64 10.94
CA ILE A 59 13.12 -23.44 10.36
C ILE A 59 11.80 -23.12 11.08
N LEU A 60 11.82 -23.08 12.41
CA LEU A 60 10.62 -22.79 13.20
C LEU A 60 10.10 -21.37 12.99
N VAL A 61 10.97 -20.36 12.89
CA VAL A 61 10.53 -18.98 12.60
C VAL A 61 9.84 -18.91 11.24
N ILE A 62 10.44 -19.50 10.20
CA ILE A 62 9.85 -19.49 8.85
C ILE A 62 8.51 -20.23 8.86
N LEU A 63 8.46 -21.43 9.45
CA LEU A 63 7.23 -22.22 9.50
C LEU A 63 6.13 -21.49 10.28
N TYR A 64 6.48 -20.87 11.40
CA TYR A 64 5.58 -20.08 12.22
C TYR A 64 4.99 -18.91 11.44
N ASP A 65 5.83 -18.11 10.79
CA ASP A 65 5.39 -16.97 9.98
C ASP A 65 4.49 -17.46 8.82
N VAL A 66 4.86 -18.55 8.14
CA VAL A 66 4.04 -19.16 7.07
C VAL A 66 2.65 -19.55 7.57
N ILE A 67 2.56 -20.26 8.70
CA ILE A 67 1.27 -20.70 9.29
C ILE A 67 0.43 -19.47 9.67
N MET A 68 1.03 -18.49 10.34
CA MET A 68 0.35 -17.28 10.78
C MET A 68 -0.19 -16.48 9.59
N PHE A 69 0.62 -16.28 8.56
CA PHE A 69 0.19 -15.56 7.37
C PHE A 69 -0.85 -16.35 6.55
N PHE A 70 -0.78 -17.68 6.55
CA PHE A 70 -1.81 -18.53 5.93
C PHE A 70 -3.17 -18.33 6.59
N ILE A 71 -3.23 -18.41 7.92
CA ILE A 71 -4.46 -18.24 8.71
C ILE A 71 -5.07 -16.84 8.46
N PHE A 72 -4.24 -15.80 8.46
CA PHE A 72 -4.70 -14.41 8.44
C PHE A 72 -4.98 -13.85 7.04
N PHE A 73 -4.25 -14.28 6.00
CA PHE A 73 -4.34 -13.70 4.65
C PHE A 73 -4.76 -14.67 3.55
N LYS A 74 -4.81 -15.98 3.83
CA LYS A 74 -5.28 -17.02 2.90
C LYS A 74 -4.65 -16.87 1.51
N LYS A 75 -5.44 -16.49 0.50
CA LYS A 75 -5.02 -16.34 -0.90
C LYS A 75 -3.91 -15.30 -1.11
N LYS A 76 -3.82 -14.26 -0.26
CA LYS A 76 -2.78 -13.22 -0.34
C LYS A 76 -1.54 -13.54 0.50
N MET A 77 -1.44 -14.73 1.08
CA MET A 77 -0.35 -15.09 2.01
C MET A 77 1.05 -14.85 1.41
N ILE A 78 1.31 -15.31 0.18
CA ILE A 78 2.65 -15.24 -0.43
C ILE A 78 3.11 -13.79 -0.62
N SER A 79 2.24 -12.93 -1.14
CA SER A 79 2.61 -11.51 -1.31
C SER A 79 2.80 -10.82 0.04
N ARG A 80 1.98 -11.15 1.04
CA ARG A 80 2.04 -10.58 2.39
C ARG A 80 3.31 -10.96 3.13
N ILE A 81 3.69 -12.24 3.08
CA ILE A 81 4.91 -12.71 3.75
C ILE A 81 6.16 -12.16 3.07
N ALA A 82 6.14 -12.02 1.74
CA ALA A 82 7.24 -11.41 1.00
C ALA A 82 7.44 -9.93 1.38
N ILE A 83 6.36 -9.14 1.46
CA ILE A 83 6.42 -7.74 1.91
C ILE A 83 6.91 -7.67 3.36
N TYR A 84 6.43 -8.55 4.23
CA TYR A 84 6.83 -8.61 5.64
C TYR A 84 8.34 -8.87 5.80
N TYR A 85 8.88 -9.88 5.12
CA TYR A 85 10.32 -10.17 5.18
C TYR A 85 11.17 -9.10 4.50
N ALA A 86 10.71 -8.50 3.40
CA ALA A 86 11.41 -7.38 2.77
C ALA A 86 11.51 -6.18 3.72
N TYR A 87 10.41 -5.85 4.39
CA TYR A 87 10.36 -4.76 5.37
C TYR A 87 11.30 -5.01 6.55
N ILE A 88 11.15 -6.16 7.23
CA ILE A 88 11.98 -6.51 8.38
C ILE A 88 13.45 -6.67 7.99
N GLY A 89 13.74 -7.26 6.82
CA GLY A 89 15.11 -7.41 6.34
C GLY A 89 15.81 -6.06 6.17
N LEU A 90 15.09 -5.07 5.64
CA LEU A 90 15.60 -3.70 5.49
C LEU A 90 15.84 -3.04 6.85
N GLU A 91 14.87 -3.12 7.78
CA GLU A 91 15.03 -2.56 9.12
C GLU A 91 16.19 -3.21 9.88
N ILE A 92 16.26 -4.55 9.89
CA ILE A 92 17.32 -5.29 10.55
C ILE A 92 18.69 -4.90 9.99
N SER A 93 18.78 -4.76 8.67
CA SER A 93 20.04 -4.36 8.03
C SER A 93 20.50 -2.97 8.48
N LEU A 94 19.57 -2.02 8.59
CA LEU A 94 19.87 -0.66 9.06
C LEU A 94 20.20 -0.64 10.56
N GLU A 95 19.42 -1.33 11.39
CA GLU A 95 19.68 -1.48 12.83
C GLU A 95 21.09 -2.04 13.07
N LEU A 96 21.47 -3.11 12.36
CA LEU A 96 22.80 -3.72 12.47
C LEU A 96 23.91 -2.80 11.91
N LEU A 97 23.65 -2.03 10.86
CA LEU A 97 24.64 -1.13 10.27
C LEU A 97 25.03 0.00 11.25
N PHE A 98 24.05 0.56 11.96
CA PHE A 98 24.28 1.68 12.88
C PHE A 98 24.58 1.26 14.33
N PHE A 99 24.10 0.09 14.77
CA PHE A 99 24.13 -0.30 16.19
C PHE A 99 24.75 -1.68 16.44
N LYS A 100 25.62 -2.16 15.53
CA LYS A 100 26.29 -3.47 15.64
C LYS A 100 26.93 -3.75 17.00
N SER A 101 27.43 -2.72 17.69
CA SER A 101 28.05 -2.85 19.02
C SER A 101 27.08 -3.31 20.12
N PHE A 102 25.78 -3.08 19.95
CA PHE A 102 24.74 -3.38 20.95
C PHE A 102 23.79 -4.48 20.51
N LEU A 103 23.93 -4.93 19.26
CA LEU A 103 23.03 -5.87 18.61
C LEU A 103 23.79 -7.08 18.08
N SER A 104 23.09 -8.20 18.02
CA SER A 104 23.51 -9.39 17.30
C SER A 104 22.34 -9.89 16.47
N PHE A 105 22.62 -10.76 15.51
CA PHE A 105 21.61 -11.40 14.69
C PHE A 105 21.64 -12.90 14.92
N ARG A 106 20.52 -13.49 15.32
CA ARG A 106 20.40 -14.91 15.59
C ARG A 106 19.02 -15.42 15.20
N ASN A 107 18.98 -16.53 14.47
CA ASN A 107 17.75 -17.24 14.11
C ASN A 107 16.70 -16.30 13.49
N LEU A 108 17.13 -15.44 12.55
CA LEU A 108 16.31 -14.43 11.89
C LEU A 108 15.74 -13.31 12.80
N ASN A 109 16.25 -13.20 14.03
CA ASN A 109 15.85 -12.18 14.99
C ASN A 109 17.04 -11.27 15.34
N ILE A 110 16.75 -9.99 15.55
CA ILE A 110 17.69 -9.08 16.23
C ILE A 110 17.70 -9.41 17.70
N VAL A 111 18.91 -9.57 18.24
CA VAL A 111 19.20 -9.78 19.64
C VAL A 111 19.84 -8.54 20.22
N ILE A 112 19.18 -7.96 21.22
CA ILE A 112 19.73 -6.85 22.00
C ILE A 112 20.61 -7.44 23.10
N ILE A 113 21.92 -7.23 23.02
CA ILE A 113 22.90 -7.76 23.96
C ILE A 113 23.32 -6.74 25.04
N ASP A 114 23.03 -5.46 24.81
CA ASP A 114 23.26 -4.35 25.74
C ASP A 114 21.98 -3.51 25.87
N MET A 115 21.66 -3.03 27.07
CA MET A 115 20.48 -2.19 27.32
C MET A 115 20.51 -0.88 26.51
N LYS A 116 21.70 -0.35 26.20
CA LYS A 116 21.87 0.80 25.29
C LYS A 116 21.32 0.51 23.89
N GLY A 117 21.28 -0.76 23.49
CA GLY A 117 20.64 -1.21 22.25
C GLY A 117 19.12 -0.97 22.22
N GLY A 118 18.48 -0.66 23.36
CA GLY A 118 17.09 -0.22 23.40
C GLY A 118 16.81 1.06 22.60
N ILE A 119 17.84 1.84 22.23
CA ILE A 119 17.70 3.01 21.36
C ILE A 119 17.09 2.68 19.99
N ILE A 120 17.18 1.42 19.52
CA ILE A 120 16.58 0.99 18.25
C ILE A 120 15.06 1.17 18.22
N VAL A 121 14.41 1.08 19.39
CA VAL A 121 12.97 1.29 19.55
C VAL A 121 12.58 2.70 19.10
N LEU A 122 13.47 3.68 19.25
CA LEU A 122 13.25 5.07 18.81
C LEU A 122 13.44 5.25 17.30
N LEU A 123 14.10 4.32 16.60
CA LEU A 123 14.24 4.34 15.14
C LEU A 123 12.94 3.97 14.44
N GLN A 124 12.10 3.16 15.08
CA GLN A 124 10.83 2.68 14.53
C GLN A 124 9.89 3.85 14.14
N PRO A 125 9.63 4.85 15.01
CA PRO A 125 8.93 6.07 14.60
C PRO A 125 9.57 6.83 13.43
N ILE A 126 10.90 6.84 13.35
CA ILE A 126 11.64 7.49 12.25
C ILE A 126 11.37 6.76 10.94
N PHE A 127 11.37 5.42 10.94
CA PHE A 127 10.98 4.62 9.78
C PHE A 127 9.56 4.90 9.33
N TYR A 128 8.61 5.03 10.26
CA TYR A 128 7.23 5.37 9.90
C TYR A 128 7.14 6.75 9.25
N ALA A 129 7.88 7.73 9.77
CA ALA A 129 7.99 9.05 9.17
C ALA A 129 8.59 8.97 7.76
N PHE A 130 9.65 8.17 7.54
CA PHE A 130 10.22 7.95 6.21
C PHE A 130 9.24 7.30 5.24
N ILE A 131 8.44 6.32 5.67
CA ILE A 131 7.39 5.72 4.85
C ILE A 131 6.36 6.79 4.44
N LYS A 132 5.90 7.59 5.40
CA LYS A 132 4.94 8.68 5.18
C LYS A 132 5.49 9.71 4.20
N ILE A 133 6.72 10.18 4.44
CA ILE A 133 7.37 11.20 3.63
C ILE A 133 7.65 10.65 2.23
N SER A 134 8.15 9.43 2.10
CA SER A 134 8.38 8.79 0.79
C SER A 134 7.09 8.69 -0.01
N SER A 135 5.98 8.31 0.62
CA SER A 135 4.65 8.31 0.01
C SER A 135 4.25 9.72 -0.46
N LEU A 136 4.42 10.75 0.38
CA LEU A 136 4.12 12.14 0.02
C LEU A 136 5.03 12.71 -1.08
N ILE A 137 6.32 12.33 -1.07
CA ILE A 137 7.30 12.75 -2.08
C ILE A 137 6.97 12.09 -3.41
N ALA A 138 6.69 10.78 -3.42
CA ALA A 138 6.21 10.10 -4.62
C ALA A 138 4.96 10.81 -5.17
N ASP A 139 3.98 11.10 -4.30
CA ASP A 139 2.77 11.81 -4.69
C ASP A 139 3.05 13.19 -5.33
N LYS A 140 4.07 13.90 -4.84
CA LYS A 140 4.47 15.22 -5.35
C LYS A 140 5.31 15.13 -6.64
N LEU A 141 6.26 14.20 -6.71
CA LEU A 141 7.15 14.00 -7.86
C LEU A 141 6.40 13.54 -9.10
N TYR A 142 5.40 12.67 -8.91
CA TYR A 142 4.53 12.24 -10.01
C TYR A 142 3.42 13.26 -10.35
N LEU A 143 3.49 14.49 -9.83
CA LEU A 143 2.53 15.58 -10.09
C LEU A 143 1.06 15.13 -9.93
N LEU A 144 0.78 14.24 -8.97
CA LEU A 144 -0.54 13.61 -8.82
C LEU A 144 -1.67 14.61 -8.53
N ARG A 145 -1.31 15.77 -7.97
CA ARG A 145 -2.24 16.89 -7.75
C ARG A 145 -2.62 17.60 -9.05
N ASP A 146 -1.72 17.63 -10.04
CA ASP A 146 -1.96 18.31 -11.32
C ASP A 146 -2.91 17.52 -12.21
N TYR A 147 -3.04 16.20 -11.99
CA TYR A 147 -4.06 15.38 -12.63
C TYR A 147 -5.45 15.61 -12.02
N LYS A 148 -5.58 16.11 -10.80
CA LYS A 148 -6.91 16.35 -10.19
C LYS A 148 -7.41 17.74 -10.54
N ILE A 149 -8.11 17.84 -11.65
CA ILE A 149 -8.69 19.11 -12.13
C ILE A 149 -10.22 19.08 -12.09
N ASP A 150 -10.82 20.26 -12.09
CA ASP A 150 -12.24 20.41 -12.33
C ASP A 150 -12.52 20.17 -13.82
N VAL A 151 -13.34 19.17 -14.12
CA VAL A 151 -13.79 18.83 -15.48
C VAL A 151 -15.31 18.92 -15.54
N LEU A 152 -15.82 19.44 -16.65
CA LEU A 152 -17.25 19.35 -16.96
C LEU A 152 -17.51 17.99 -17.61
N ILE A 153 -18.35 17.19 -16.98
CA ILE A 153 -18.78 15.90 -17.51
C ILE A 153 -20.24 16.00 -17.93
N SER A 154 -20.51 15.51 -19.13
CA SER A 154 -21.86 15.40 -19.69
C SER A 154 -22.20 13.92 -19.91
N SER A 155 -23.34 13.49 -19.36
CA SER A 155 -23.90 12.15 -19.55
C SER A 155 -25.43 12.28 -19.70
N GLY A 156 -25.96 11.81 -20.83
CA GLY A 156 -27.36 12.06 -21.20
C GLY A 156 -27.70 13.56 -21.20
N ALA A 157 -28.59 13.98 -20.29
CA ALA A 157 -29.04 15.36 -20.13
C ALA A 157 -28.49 16.05 -18.87
N GLU A 158 -27.65 15.36 -18.07
CA GLU A 158 -27.01 15.97 -16.90
C GLU A 158 -25.60 16.44 -17.28
N ASP A 159 -25.30 17.68 -16.90
CA ASP A 159 -23.98 18.28 -16.95
C ASP A 159 -23.53 18.59 -15.52
N ARG A 160 -22.31 18.18 -15.15
CA ARG A 160 -21.77 18.47 -13.82
C ARG A 160 -20.28 18.74 -13.83
N VAL A 161 -19.88 19.80 -13.13
CA VAL A 161 -18.47 20.03 -12.81
C VAL A 161 -18.08 19.10 -11.68
N VAL A 162 -17.09 18.25 -11.94
CA VAL A 162 -16.58 17.29 -10.96
C VAL A 162 -15.06 17.36 -10.90
N LYS A 163 -14.51 17.09 -9.71
CA LYS A 163 -13.07 16.84 -9.57
C LYS A 163 -12.77 15.42 -10.01
N ALA A 164 -12.07 15.28 -11.13
CA ALA A 164 -11.63 14.00 -11.65
C ALA A 164 -10.11 13.97 -11.79
N TYR A 165 -9.54 12.76 -11.71
CA TYR A 165 -8.16 12.54 -12.16
C TYR A 165 -8.18 12.47 -13.68
N PHE A 166 -7.58 13.45 -14.34
CA PHE A 166 -7.58 13.66 -15.77
C PHE A 166 -6.15 13.97 -16.26
N ASP A 167 -5.75 13.31 -17.34
CA ASP A 167 -4.56 13.65 -18.11
C ASP A 167 -4.96 14.01 -19.54
N SER A 168 -4.36 15.10 -20.06
CA SER A 168 -4.64 15.72 -21.35
C SER A 168 -4.29 14.90 -22.60
N GLY A 169 -4.14 13.58 -22.47
CA GLY A 169 -4.15 12.64 -23.60
C GLY A 169 -2.90 11.76 -23.77
N ASN A 170 -1.91 11.78 -22.88
CA ASN A 170 -0.65 11.05 -23.10
C ASN A 170 -0.40 9.86 -22.14
N THR A 171 -0.99 9.85 -20.95
CA THR A 171 -0.60 8.94 -19.87
C THR A 171 -1.78 8.15 -19.27
N LEU A 172 -3.00 8.70 -19.24
CA LEU A 172 -4.21 8.04 -18.70
C LEU A 172 -5.13 7.46 -19.80
N CYS A 173 -4.63 6.51 -20.59
CA CYS A 173 -5.40 5.89 -21.67
C CYS A 173 -5.49 4.36 -21.52
N ILE A 174 -6.67 3.79 -21.74
CA ILE A 174 -6.84 2.34 -21.89
C ILE A 174 -7.27 2.05 -23.32
N LYS A 175 -6.48 1.24 -24.06
CA LYS A 175 -6.72 0.93 -25.49
C LYS A 175 -6.93 2.21 -26.32
N LYS A 176 -6.12 3.26 -26.08
CA LYS A 176 -6.20 4.60 -26.71
C LYS A 176 -7.45 5.42 -26.38
N ASN A 177 -8.32 4.96 -25.49
CA ASN A 177 -9.41 5.79 -24.97
C ASN A 177 -8.95 6.52 -23.71
N PRO A 178 -9.14 7.85 -23.62
CA PRO A 178 -8.92 8.60 -22.39
C PRO A 178 -9.78 8.05 -21.24
N VAL A 179 -9.22 7.98 -20.04
CA VAL A 179 -9.89 7.43 -18.86
C VAL A 179 -9.90 8.47 -17.74
N ILE A 180 -11.04 8.58 -17.08
CA ILE A 180 -11.20 9.37 -15.87
C ILE A 180 -11.78 8.51 -14.75
N PHE A 181 -11.34 8.78 -13.52
CA PHE A 181 -11.81 8.06 -12.33
C PHE A 181 -12.70 8.96 -11.47
N ILE A 182 -13.89 8.47 -11.12
CA ILE A 182 -14.92 9.25 -10.42
C ILE A 182 -15.52 8.44 -9.28
N LYS A 183 -15.70 9.06 -8.11
CA LYS A 183 -16.34 8.40 -6.96
C LYS A 183 -17.83 8.17 -7.21
N LYS A 184 -18.35 7.03 -6.75
CA LYS A 184 -19.79 6.73 -6.74
C LYS A 184 -20.58 7.83 -6.03
N GLY A 185 -21.69 8.24 -6.64
CA GLY A 185 -22.57 9.29 -6.13
C GLY A 185 -22.14 10.72 -6.49
N THR A 186 -21.06 10.89 -7.27
CA THR A 186 -20.65 12.23 -7.76
C THR A 186 -21.57 12.75 -8.86
N MET A 187 -22.21 11.87 -9.64
CA MET A 187 -23.17 12.22 -10.71
C MET A 187 -24.11 11.04 -10.95
N LYS A 188 -25.30 11.30 -11.52
CA LYS A 188 -26.16 10.23 -12.05
C LYS A 188 -25.79 10.03 -13.52
N PHE A 189 -25.18 8.89 -13.81
CA PHE A 189 -24.87 8.52 -15.19
C PHE A 189 -26.11 7.93 -15.87
N SER A 190 -26.27 8.19 -17.16
CA SER A 190 -27.30 7.53 -17.95
C SER A 190 -26.95 6.05 -18.12
N GLU A 191 -27.95 5.16 -18.00
CA GLU A 191 -27.76 3.73 -18.29
C GLU A 191 -27.38 3.48 -19.75
N LYS A 192 -27.79 4.37 -20.67
CA LYS A 192 -27.42 4.30 -22.09
C LYS A 192 -25.93 4.53 -22.34
N ASP A 193 -25.26 5.21 -21.41
CA ASP A 193 -23.84 5.51 -21.49
C ASP A 193 -22.98 4.39 -20.87
N GLU A 194 -23.60 3.40 -20.22
CA GLU A 194 -22.89 2.29 -19.58
C GLU A 194 -22.24 1.38 -20.63
N ILE A 195 -20.95 1.12 -20.48
CA ILE A 195 -20.18 0.23 -21.36
C ILE A 195 -19.58 -0.90 -20.53
N GLN A 196 -19.71 -2.12 -21.04
CA GLN A 196 -18.89 -3.23 -20.57
C GLN A 196 -17.50 -3.15 -21.21
N VAL A 197 -16.52 -2.75 -20.42
CA VAL A 197 -15.13 -2.73 -20.88
C VAL A 197 -14.39 -3.90 -20.24
N ASN A 198 -14.02 -4.90 -21.07
CA ASN A 198 -13.06 -5.92 -20.67
C ASN A 198 -11.65 -5.29 -20.67
N VAL A 199 -11.28 -4.73 -19.51
CA VAL A 199 -9.93 -4.24 -19.23
C VAL A 199 -9.33 -5.10 -18.13
N ASP A 200 -8.19 -5.70 -18.42
CA ASP A 200 -7.30 -6.25 -17.39
C ASP A 200 -6.68 -5.08 -16.65
N MET A 201 -7.26 -4.71 -15.51
CA MET A 201 -6.64 -3.77 -14.57
C MET A 201 -5.76 -4.56 -13.60
N ALA A 202 -4.54 -4.11 -13.35
CA ALA A 202 -3.63 -4.87 -12.47
C ALA A 202 -3.77 -4.53 -10.98
N LEU A 203 -4.60 -3.55 -10.61
CA LEU A 203 -4.91 -3.26 -9.20
C LEU A 203 -6.29 -3.81 -8.81
N PRO A 204 -6.53 -4.14 -7.52
CA PRO A 204 -7.76 -4.78 -7.05
C PRO A 204 -9.00 -3.85 -7.06
N TYR A 205 -8.88 -2.64 -7.59
CA TYR A 205 -10.00 -1.69 -7.72
C TYR A 205 -10.79 -1.99 -8.99
N PHE A 206 -11.62 -3.03 -8.93
CA PHE A 206 -12.63 -3.24 -9.95
C PHE A 206 -13.58 -2.03 -9.95
N PRO A 207 -13.81 -1.38 -11.11
CA PRO A 207 -14.79 -0.32 -11.22
C PRO A 207 -16.15 -0.98 -11.05
N GLU A 208 -17.06 -0.35 -10.31
CA GLU A 208 -18.40 -0.90 -10.21
C GLU A 208 -19.11 -0.86 -11.56
N LYS A 209 -18.90 0.24 -12.29
CA LYS A 209 -19.44 0.48 -13.62
C LYS A 209 -18.50 1.39 -14.41
N VAL A 210 -18.56 1.30 -15.73
CA VAL A 210 -17.82 2.16 -16.66
C VAL A 210 -18.82 2.82 -17.60
N TYR A 211 -18.67 4.13 -17.81
CA TYR A 211 -19.54 4.92 -18.68
C TYR A 211 -18.74 5.64 -19.75
N ARG A 212 -19.32 5.82 -20.94
CA ARG A 212 -18.80 6.74 -21.94
C ARG A 212 -19.37 8.12 -21.66
N VAL A 213 -18.50 9.08 -21.43
CA VAL A 213 -18.93 10.46 -21.14
C VAL A 213 -18.21 11.44 -22.03
N MET A 214 -18.86 12.58 -22.27
CA MET A 214 -18.19 13.73 -22.87
C MET A 214 -17.53 14.52 -21.75
N VAL A 215 -16.24 14.81 -21.91
CA VAL A 215 -15.46 15.59 -20.94
C VAL A 215 -14.99 16.86 -21.61
N THR A 216 -15.27 18.00 -20.97
CA THR A 216 -14.76 19.30 -21.40
C THR A 216 -13.78 19.81 -20.36
N SER A 217 -12.51 19.95 -20.75
CA SER A 217 -11.44 20.46 -19.87
C SER A 217 -11.36 21.99 -19.95
N GLY A 218 -11.33 22.64 -18.78
CA GLY A 218 -11.20 24.09 -18.68
C GLY A 218 -9.89 24.65 -19.25
N ILE A 219 -8.85 23.83 -19.37
CA ILE A 219 -7.51 24.26 -19.83
C ILE A 219 -7.45 24.43 -21.36
N LYS A 220 -8.26 23.70 -22.13
CA LYS A 220 -8.22 23.73 -23.60
C LYS A 220 -9.56 23.96 -24.31
N LYS A 221 -10.69 24.05 -23.58
CA LYS A 221 -12.06 24.17 -24.15
C LYS A 221 -12.37 23.16 -25.28
N GLN A 222 -11.68 22.02 -25.28
CA GLN A 222 -11.91 20.93 -26.23
C GLN A 222 -12.67 19.83 -25.50
N SER A 223 -13.78 19.42 -26.11
CA SER A 223 -14.59 18.29 -25.64
C SER A 223 -14.12 17.01 -26.33
N TYR A 224 -13.95 15.95 -25.56
CA TYR A 224 -13.59 14.62 -26.08
C TYR A 224 -14.33 13.54 -25.29
N PHE A 225 -14.48 12.37 -25.90
CA PHE A 225 -15.05 11.21 -25.22
C PHE A 225 -14.00 10.56 -24.31
N ALA A 226 -14.39 10.28 -23.07
CA ALA A 226 -13.60 9.52 -22.11
C ALA A 226 -14.42 8.37 -21.53
N LEU A 227 -13.72 7.39 -20.99
CA LEU A 227 -14.32 6.34 -20.16
C LEU A 227 -14.26 6.79 -18.70
N ALA A 228 -15.43 6.95 -18.08
CA ALA A 228 -15.60 7.24 -16.66
C ALA A 228 -15.69 5.94 -15.87
N PHE A 229 -14.65 5.65 -15.09
CA PHE A 229 -14.60 4.51 -14.19
C PHE A 229 -15.17 4.91 -12.84
N VAL A 230 -16.33 4.34 -12.47
CA VAL A 230 -17.00 4.64 -11.21
C VAL A 230 -16.45 3.74 -10.11
N VAL A 231 -15.89 4.37 -9.09
CA VAL A 231 -15.18 3.69 -8.00
C VAL A 231 -15.93 3.84 -6.68
N LYS A 232 -15.79 2.85 -5.79
CA LYS A 232 -16.44 2.83 -4.48
C LYS A 232 -16.16 4.10 -3.68
N LYS A 233 -17.17 4.61 -2.97
CA LYS A 233 -17.09 5.85 -2.17
C LYS A 233 -15.99 5.80 -1.10
N GLU A 234 -15.80 4.61 -0.52
CA GLU A 234 -14.83 4.28 0.54
C GLU A 234 -13.38 4.17 0.05
N ALA A 235 -13.15 4.10 -1.26
CA ALA A 235 -11.80 4.05 -1.81
C ALA A 235 -11.12 5.41 -1.62
N ASN A 236 -9.96 5.39 -0.97
CA ASN A 236 -9.01 6.49 -1.02
C ASN A 236 -8.27 6.35 -2.35
N PHE A 237 -8.63 7.19 -3.32
CA PHE A 237 -8.05 7.16 -4.66
C PHE A 237 -6.77 7.99 -4.67
N TYR A 238 -5.61 7.34 -4.76
CA TYR A 238 -4.32 8.02 -4.90
C TYR A 238 -3.93 8.04 -6.37
N GLY A 239 -3.29 9.12 -6.82
CA GLY A 239 -2.96 9.28 -8.23
C GLY A 239 -1.99 8.21 -8.76
N CYS A 240 -1.18 7.58 -7.90
CA CYS A 240 -0.32 6.45 -8.23
C CYS A 240 -1.12 5.24 -8.73
N ASP A 241 -2.30 4.97 -8.17
CA ASP A 241 -3.16 3.86 -8.60
C ASP A 241 -3.76 4.10 -9.99
N CYS A 242 -4.09 5.36 -10.29
CA CYS A 242 -4.56 5.79 -11.61
C CYS A 242 -3.46 5.62 -12.66
N LEU A 243 -2.24 6.08 -12.34
CA LEU A 243 -1.07 5.99 -13.21
C LEU A 243 -0.65 4.54 -13.44
N TYR A 244 -0.64 3.70 -12.39
CA TYR A 244 -0.31 2.30 -12.53
C TYR A 244 -1.29 1.59 -13.47
N ASN A 245 -2.61 1.81 -13.29
CA ASN A 245 -3.63 1.25 -14.20
C ASN A 245 -3.52 1.77 -15.63
N ALA A 246 -3.05 3.01 -15.83
CA ALA A 246 -2.91 3.56 -17.15
C ALA A 246 -1.58 3.23 -17.86
N MET A 247 -0.52 2.99 -17.10
CA MET A 247 0.80 2.61 -17.65
C MET A 247 0.86 1.14 -18.08
N LEU A 248 -0.09 0.30 -17.69
CA LEU A 248 -0.09 -1.15 -17.99
C LEU A 248 -0.40 -1.52 -19.45
N ARG A 249 -0.60 -0.56 -20.35
CA ARG A 249 -0.91 -0.84 -21.77
C ARG A 249 -0.27 0.17 -22.72
N ARG A 250 1.05 0.32 -22.64
CA ARG A 250 1.82 0.57 -23.87
C ARG A 250 2.02 -0.73 -24.62
#